data_AF-R0KU29-F1
#
_entry.id   AF-R0KU29-F1
#
_cell.length_a   1.000
_cell.length_b   1.000
_cell.length_c   1.000
_cell.angle_alpha   90.00
_cell.angle_beta   90.00
_cell.angle_gamma   90.00
#
_symmetry.space_group_name_H-M   'P 1'
#
loop_
_entity.id
_entity.type
_entity.pdbx_description
1 polymer ?
#
loop_
_entity_poly.entity_id
_entity_poly.type
_entity_poly.pdbx_seq_one_letter_code
_entity_poly.pdbx_strand_id
1 'polypeptide(L)'
;VTADHIQLIVPLMLEQNLWSCIPGEDTIMNIPGFYLVRRENPEYFPRGSSYWDRCVVGGYLSPKAVAETFEKVVAGSINWPAIGTLLDYVIRPAAPPADLTLEVQYDPERHLFIDFLPSLTLGDITLVAKPHRLARNDNLWRLSLRPAETARLRALDQRDSGCRCLCLKIFKAVCKSNPALAHLTASQLTNVILHLAQEEPDWSQDVLADRFLQALKGLIRYLEAGVLPSALNPKVNLFSELTPEEVDELGYTLYSSLSEPEVLL
;
A
#
# COMPACT_ATOMS: atom_id res chain seq x y z
N VAL A 1 -12.54 -7.15 14.01
CA VAL A 1 -12.07 -6.65 12.70
C VAL A 1 -13.20 -6.77 11.70
N THR A 2 -13.73 -5.64 11.22
CA THR A 2 -14.72 -5.58 10.15
C THR A 2 -14.03 -5.63 8.78
N ALA A 3 -14.63 -6.33 7.82
CA ALA A 3 -14.19 -6.30 6.42
C ALA A 3 -14.80 -5.07 5.75
N ASP A 4 -14.09 -3.95 5.83
CA ASP A 4 -14.55 -2.64 5.37
C ASP A 4 -13.82 -2.16 4.11
N HIS A 5 -12.61 -2.68 3.81
CA HIS A 5 -11.84 -2.25 2.64
C HIS A 5 -11.18 -3.42 1.90
N ILE A 6 -11.17 -3.35 0.57
CA ILE A 6 -10.42 -4.25 -0.32
C ILE A 6 -9.91 -3.48 -1.54
N GLN A 7 -8.87 -3.99 -2.20
CA GLN A 7 -8.31 -3.39 -3.42
C GLN A 7 -8.56 -4.30 -4.61
N LEU A 8 -9.04 -3.71 -5.72
CA LEU A 8 -9.17 -4.37 -7.01
C LEU A 8 -8.03 -3.89 -7.91
N ILE A 9 -7.10 -4.80 -8.23
CA ILE A 9 -5.98 -4.49 -9.11
C ILE A 9 -6.47 -4.40 -10.56
N VAL A 10 -6.11 -3.32 -11.24
CA VAL A 10 -6.42 -3.10 -12.65
C VAL A 10 -5.14 -3.22 -13.46
N PRO A 11 -4.82 -4.42 -14.00
CA PRO A 11 -3.57 -4.63 -14.73
C PRO A 11 -3.60 -3.93 -16.08
N LEU A 12 -2.62 -3.04 -16.29
CA LEU A 12 -2.41 -2.31 -17.53
C LEU A 12 -1.38 -3.03 -18.37
N MET A 13 -1.70 -3.23 -19.64
CA MET A 13 -0.78 -3.82 -20.61
C MET A 13 0.05 -2.71 -21.25
N LEU A 14 1.35 -2.71 -20.99
CA LEU A 14 2.31 -1.79 -21.63
C LEU A 14 3.17 -2.54 -22.65
N GLU A 15 3.46 -1.88 -23.76
CA GLU A 15 4.31 -2.41 -24.82
C GLU A 15 5.78 -2.36 -24.38
N GLN A 16 6.44 -3.51 -24.24
CA GLN A 16 7.79 -3.61 -23.67
C GLN A 16 8.84 -2.67 -24.31
N ASN A 17 8.73 -2.39 -25.60
CA ASN A 17 9.72 -1.58 -26.33
C ASN A 17 9.45 -0.06 -26.30
N LEU A 18 8.31 0.36 -25.75
CA LEU A 18 7.90 1.77 -25.72
C LEU A 18 8.06 2.40 -24.33
N TRP A 19 8.36 1.62 -23.29
CA TRP A 19 8.36 2.11 -21.92
C TRP A 19 9.56 1.59 -21.12
N SER A 20 10.09 2.42 -20.23
CA SER A 20 11.12 2.02 -19.26
C SER A 20 10.81 2.56 -17.87
N CYS A 21 11.31 1.88 -16.85
CA CYS A 21 11.22 2.32 -15.45
C CYS A 21 12.52 3.01 -15.04
N ILE A 22 12.41 4.20 -14.44
CA ILE A 22 13.52 4.92 -13.84
C ILE A 22 13.29 4.98 -12.32
N PRO A 23 14.18 4.40 -11.49
CA PRO A 23 14.06 4.47 -10.03
C PRO A 23 14.02 5.90 -9.54
N GLY A 24 13.16 6.20 -8.57
CA GLY A 24 12.95 7.53 -8.03
C GLY A 24 14.20 8.10 -7.36
N GLU A 25 15.05 7.24 -6.79
CA GLU A 25 16.37 7.60 -6.26
C GLU A 25 17.36 8.10 -7.32
N ASP A 26 17.19 7.68 -8.58
CA ASP A 26 18.04 8.09 -9.70
C ASP A 26 17.52 9.38 -10.38
N THR A 27 16.43 9.95 -9.86
CA THR A 27 15.84 11.21 -10.34
C THR A 27 16.15 12.35 -9.38
N ILE A 28 15.88 13.60 -9.82
CA ILE A 28 16.00 14.78 -8.97
C ILE A 28 15.07 14.74 -7.74
N MET A 29 14.00 13.94 -7.76
CA MET A 29 13.08 13.81 -6.63
C MET A 29 13.71 13.00 -5.49
N ASN A 30 14.65 12.10 -5.80
CA ASN A 30 15.36 11.23 -4.85
C ASN A 30 14.42 10.51 -3.86
N ILE A 31 13.43 9.79 -4.40
CA ILE A 31 12.40 9.09 -3.59
C ILE A 31 12.46 7.58 -3.86
N PRO A 32 13.19 6.81 -3.03
CA PRO A 32 13.20 5.35 -3.13
C PRO A 32 11.81 4.74 -2.99
N GLY A 33 11.58 3.64 -3.71
CA GLY A 33 10.28 2.94 -3.71
C GLY A 33 9.22 3.57 -4.62
N PHE A 34 9.62 4.60 -5.37
CA PHE A 34 8.83 5.20 -6.44
C PHE A 34 9.60 5.17 -7.75
N TYR A 35 8.89 5.28 -8.86
CA TYR A 35 9.45 5.17 -10.21
C TYR A 35 8.79 6.17 -11.16
N LEU A 36 9.58 6.69 -12.10
CA LEU A 36 9.05 7.28 -13.32
C LEU A 36 8.94 6.20 -14.39
N VAL A 37 7.90 6.27 -15.22
CA VAL A 37 7.73 5.40 -16.39
C VAL A 37 7.92 6.27 -17.63
N ARG A 38 9.08 6.14 -18.30
CA ARG A 38 9.47 6.98 -19.43
C ARG A 38 8.99 6.39 -20.75
N ARG A 39 8.50 7.25 -21.65
CA ARG A 39 8.20 6.88 -23.04
C ARG A 39 9.50 6.82 -23.85
N GLU A 40 9.85 5.65 -24.33
CA GLU A 40 11.06 5.39 -25.12
C GLU A 40 10.84 5.61 -26.62
N ASN A 41 11.90 5.98 -27.34
CA ASN A 41 11.90 6.10 -28.80
C ASN A 41 10.75 6.93 -29.42
N PRO A 42 10.41 8.13 -28.89
CA PRO A 42 9.30 8.93 -29.42
C PRO A 42 9.54 9.43 -30.86
N GLU A 43 10.80 9.49 -31.31
CA GLU A 43 11.16 9.89 -32.68
C GLU A 43 10.87 8.79 -33.71
N TYR A 44 11.04 7.52 -33.32
CA TYR A 44 10.80 6.36 -34.18
C TYR A 44 9.35 5.86 -34.09
N PHE A 45 8.78 5.88 -32.89
CA PHE A 45 7.40 5.52 -32.62
C PHE A 45 6.67 6.77 -32.10
N PRO A 46 6.04 7.56 -32.98
CA PRO A 46 5.44 8.83 -32.60
C PRO A 46 4.26 8.65 -31.64
N ARG A 47 3.79 9.77 -31.05
CA ARG A 47 2.59 9.76 -30.21
C ARG A 47 1.40 9.21 -30.98
N GLY A 48 0.69 8.27 -30.35
CA GLY A 48 -0.40 7.51 -30.95
C GLY A 48 -0.01 6.06 -31.28
N SER A 49 1.29 5.71 -31.21
CA SER A 49 1.75 4.33 -31.33
C SER A 49 1.37 3.47 -30.12
N SER A 50 1.18 4.05 -28.94
CA SER A 50 0.64 3.37 -27.76
C SER A 50 -0.72 3.95 -27.36
N TYR A 51 -1.62 3.09 -26.85
CA TYR A 51 -2.87 3.56 -26.23
C TYR A 51 -2.59 4.55 -25.09
N TRP A 52 -1.51 4.32 -24.35
CA TRP A 52 -1.13 5.09 -23.16
C TRP A 52 -0.45 6.43 -23.47
N ASP A 53 -0.17 6.74 -24.75
CA ASP A 53 0.35 8.05 -25.15
C ASP A 53 -0.59 9.20 -24.76
N ARG A 54 -1.89 8.92 -24.56
CA ARG A 54 -2.90 9.86 -24.03
C ARG A 54 -2.67 10.27 -22.57
N CYS A 55 -1.96 9.45 -21.80
CA CYS A 55 -1.65 9.67 -20.39
C CYS A 55 -0.20 10.15 -20.18
N VAL A 56 0.52 10.47 -21.25
CA VAL A 56 1.90 10.95 -21.18
C VAL A 56 1.94 12.44 -20.88
N VAL A 57 2.66 12.80 -19.82
CA VAL A 57 2.92 14.18 -19.40
C VAL A 57 4.43 14.37 -19.30
N GLY A 58 4.97 15.34 -20.05
CA GLY A 58 6.42 15.63 -20.01
C GLY A 58 7.33 14.48 -20.44
N GLY A 59 6.83 13.52 -21.25
CA GLY A 59 7.60 12.35 -21.68
C GLY A 59 7.50 11.13 -20.75
N TYR A 60 6.72 11.23 -19.67
CA TYR A 60 6.50 10.16 -18.71
C TYR A 60 5.02 9.78 -18.65
N LEU A 61 4.72 8.49 -18.45
CA LEU A 61 3.37 8.01 -18.20
C LEU A 61 2.93 8.44 -16.80
N SER A 62 1.99 9.38 -16.70
CA SER A 62 1.54 9.90 -15.42
C SER A 62 0.56 8.91 -14.75
N PRO A 63 0.83 8.43 -13.52
CA PRO A 63 -0.11 7.57 -12.80
C PRO A 63 -1.41 8.29 -12.49
N LYS A 64 -1.37 9.61 -12.26
CA LYS A 64 -2.54 10.45 -12.08
C LYS A 64 -3.40 10.52 -13.35
N ALA A 65 -2.81 10.81 -14.51
CA ALA A 65 -3.56 10.84 -15.77
C ALA A 65 -4.16 9.46 -16.11
N VAL A 66 -3.47 8.37 -15.76
CA VAL A 66 -4.01 7.01 -15.86
C VAL A 66 -5.18 6.80 -14.90
N ALA A 67 -5.06 7.21 -13.64
CA ALA A 67 -6.12 7.12 -12.64
C ALA A 67 -7.37 7.90 -13.07
N GLU A 68 -7.22 9.16 -13.51
CA GLU A 68 -8.31 10.01 -14.02
C GLU A 68 -8.97 9.41 -15.29
N THR A 69 -8.17 8.76 -16.15
CA THR A 69 -8.71 8.05 -17.32
C THR A 69 -9.56 6.87 -16.88
N PHE A 70 -9.14 6.14 -15.84
CA PHE A 70 -9.86 4.99 -15.32
C PHE A 70 -11.11 5.40 -14.51
N GLU A 71 -11.04 6.48 -13.75
CA GLU A 71 -12.17 7.07 -13.04
C GLU A 71 -13.33 7.36 -13.99
N LYS A 72 -13.06 7.97 -15.14
CA LYS A 72 -14.10 8.24 -16.16
C LYS A 72 -14.77 6.96 -16.65
N VAL A 73 -14.05 5.84 -16.71
CA VAL A 73 -14.60 4.53 -17.07
C VAL A 73 -15.43 3.96 -15.92
N VAL A 74 -14.90 4.01 -14.69
CA VAL A 74 -15.58 3.53 -13.48
C VAL A 74 -16.86 4.31 -13.23
N ALA A 75 -16.81 5.63 -13.16
CA ALA A 75 -17.97 6.47 -12.86
C ALA A 75 -18.92 6.61 -14.06
N GLY A 76 -18.41 6.64 -15.29
CA GLY A 76 -19.18 7.04 -16.47
C GLY A 76 -19.65 5.90 -17.39
N SER A 77 -18.92 4.78 -17.43
CA SER A 77 -19.18 3.71 -18.43
C SER A 77 -19.78 2.44 -17.85
N ILE A 78 -19.67 2.23 -16.52
CA ILE A 78 -20.18 1.04 -15.85
C ILE A 78 -21.53 1.31 -15.22
N ASN A 79 -22.53 0.48 -15.53
CA ASN A 79 -23.85 0.56 -14.92
C ASN A 79 -23.86 -0.14 -13.55
N TRP A 80 -23.30 0.51 -12.52
CA TRP A 80 -23.27 -0.01 -11.15
C TRP A 80 -24.64 -0.37 -10.58
N PRO A 81 -25.72 0.43 -10.78
CA PRO A 81 -27.05 0.06 -10.30
C PRO A 81 -27.56 -1.28 -10.88
N ALA A 82 -27.29 -1.56 -12.16
CA ALA A 82 -27.67 -2.84 -12.76
C ALA A 82 -26.89 -4.02 -12.17
N ILE A 83 -25.58 -3.86 -11.94
CA ILE A 83 -24.74 -4.87 -11.26
C ILE A 83 -25.23 -5.08 -9.82
N GLY A 84 -25.52 -4.00 -9.10
CA GLY A 84 -26.04 -4.04 -7.74
C GLY A 84 -27.37 -4.79 -7.66
N THR A 85 -28.31 -4.49 -8.56
CA THR A 85 -29.61 -5.19 -8.62
C THR A 85 -29.45 -6.68 -8.90
N LEU A 86 -28.51 -7.07 -9.77
CA LEU A 86 -28.24 -8.48 -10.07
C LEU A 86 -27.68 -9.24 -8.86
N LEU A 87 -26.92 -8.56 -8.00
CA LEU A 87 -26.22 -9.14 -6.85
C LEU A 87 -26.95 -8.92 -5.51
N ASP A 88 -28.09 -8.23 -5.52
CA ASP A 88 -28.82 -7.77 -4.33
C ASP A 88 -28.00 -6.85 -3.41
N TYR A 89 -27.18 -5.97 -4.01
CA TYR A 89 -26.35 -4.98 -3.31
C TYR A 89 -26.62 -3.56 -3.80
N VAL A 90 -26.43 -2.57 -2.93
CA VAL A 90 -26.37 -1.17 -3.37
C VAL A 90 -24.92 -0.81 -3.68
N ILE A 91 -24.63 -0.64 -4.97
CA ILE A 91 -23.29 -0.37 -5.47
C ILE A 91 -23.26 1.01 -6.10
N ARG A 92 -22.36 1.87 -5.61
CA ARG A 92 -22.18 3.24 -6.11
C ARG A 92 -20.73 3.68 -6.06
N PRO A 93 -20.25 4.48 -7.03
CA PRO A 93 -18.99 5.20 -6.89
C PRO A 93 -19.04 6.09 -5.64
N ALA A 94 -17.95 6.12 -4.88
CA ALA A 94 -17.81 6.99 -3.72
C ALA A 94 -17.76 8.46 -4.18
N ALA A 95 -18.18 9.37 -3.29
CA ALA A 95 -18.08 10.80 -3.57
C ALA A 95 -16.62 11.27 -3.54
N PRO A 96 -16.24 12.30 -4.32
CA PRO A 96 -14.93 12.92 -4.23
C PRO A 96 -14.60 13.33 -2.79
N PRO A 97 -13.34 13.18 -2.34
CA PRO A 97 -12.13 12.92 -3.12
C PRO A 97 -11.77 11.43 -3.35
N ALA A 98 -12.69 10.49 -3.10
CA ALA A 98 -12.46 9.06 -3.23
C ALA A 98 -12.73 8.55 -4.67
N ASP A 99 -12.10 9.21 -5.65
CA ASP A 99 -12.44 9.14 -7.07
C ASP A 99 -12.29 7.74 -7.72
N LEU A 100 -11.56 6.83 -7.06
CA LEU A 100 -11.37 5.44 -7.48
C LEU A 100 -11.86 4.41 -6.46
N THR A 101 -12.86 4.77 -5.65
CA THR A 101 -13.43 3.88 -4.64
C THR A 101 -14.90 3.57 -4.96
N LEU A 102 -15.27 2.31 -4.84
CA LEU A 102 -16.65 1.84 -4.93
C LEU A 102 -17.19 1.54 -3.53
N GLU A 103 -18.34 2.10 -3.19
CA GLU A 103 -19.06 1.75 -1.97
C GLU A 103 -20.08 0.65 -2.29
N VAL A 104 -19.97 -0.47 -1.58
CA VAL A 104 -20.86 -1.63 -1.69
C VAL A 104 -21.56 -1.84 -0.35
N GLN A 105 -22.84 -1.52 -0.28
CA GLN A 105 -23.69 -1.88 0.84
C GLN A 105 -24.24 -3.29 0.58
N TYR A 106 -23.69 -4.27 1.31
CA TYR A 106 -24.05 -5.69 1.20
C TYR A 106 -25.01 -6.16 2.30
N ASP A 107 -25.27 -5.28 3.28
CA ASP A 107 -26.19 -5.43 4.41
C ASP A 107 -26.62 -4.01 4.81
N PRO A 108 -27.87 -3.75 5.25
CA PRO A 108 -28.32 -2.45 5.76
C PRO A 108 -27.30 -1.70 6.63
N GLU A 109 -26.56 -2.39 7.50
CA GLU A 109 -25.59 -1.77 8.41
C GLU A 109 -24.13 -1.91 7.98
N ARG A 110 -23.84 -2.65 6.89
CA ARG A 110 -22.45 -2.97 6.52
C ARG A 110 -22.10 -2.52 5.11
N HIS A 111 -20.97 -1.84 5.05
CA HIS A 111 -20.40 -1.27 3.84
C HIS A 111 -19.02 -1.85 3.59
N LEU A 112 -18.71 -2.10 2.33
CA LEU A 112 -17.38 -2.48 1.84
C LEU A 112 -16.94 -1.44 0.82
N PHE A 113 -15.73 -0.91 1.00
CA PHE A 113 -15.08 -0.01 0.07
C PHE A 113 -14.09 -0.79 -0.80
N ILE A 114 -14.24 -0.69 -2.11
CA ILE A 114 -13.36 -1.32 -3.10
C ILE A 114 -12.56 -0.25 -3.81
N ASP A 115 -11.26 -0.18 -3.55
CA ASP A 115 -10.37 0.76 -4.24
C ASP A 115 -9.83 0.13 -5.53
N PHE A 116 -10.05 0.80 -6.66
CA PHE A 116 -9.42 0.45 -7.91
C PHE A 116 -7.97 0.93 -7.92
N LEU A 117 -7.04 0.00 -8.16
CA LEU A 117 -5.62 0.29 -8.16
C LEU A 117 -5.00 -0.11 -9.51
N PRO A 118 -4.84 0.86 -10.44
CA PRO A 118 -4.10 0.64 -11.67
C PRO A 118 -2.70 0.13 -11.38
N SER A 119 -2.29 -0.92 -12.10
CA SER A 119 -1.00 -1.56 -11.91
C SER A 119 -0.38 -1.90 -13.25
N LEU A 120 0.95 -1.79 -13.35
CA LEU A 120 1.69 -2.19 -14.53
C LEU A 120 2.92 -2.99 -14.13
N THR A 121 3.39 -3.81 -15.07
CA THR A 121 4.60 -4.61 -14.90
C THR A 121 5.53 -4.37 -16.10
N LEU A 122 6.77 -4.00 -15.81
CA LEU A 122 7.84 -3.81 -16.79
C LEU A 122 9.06 -4.58 -16.31
N GLY A 123 9.40 -5.67 -17.00
CA GLY A 123 10.37 -6.66 -16.51
C GLY A 123 9.89 -7.28 -15.18
N ASP A 124 10.76 -7.31 -14.17
CA ASP A 124 10.44 -7.81 -12.83
C ASP A 124 9.85 -6.75 -11.89
N ILE A 125 9.65 -5.52 -12.39
CA ILE A 125 9.18 -4.38 -11.59
C ILE A 125 7.67 -4.27 -11.74
N THR A 126 6.95 -4.40 -10.62
CA THR A 126 5.50 -4.16 -10.56
C THR A 126 5.22 -2.84 -9.87
N LEU A 127 4.54 -1.94 -10.58
CA LEU A 127 4.19 -0.61 -10.12
C LEU A 127 2.67 -0.46 -9.96
N VAL A 128 2.25 0.44 -9.07
CA VAL A 128 0.85 0.79 -8.85
C VAL A 128 0.65 2.29 -8.83
N ALA A 129 -0.48 2.75 -9.35
CA ALA A 129 -0.91 4.15 -9.33
C ALA A 129 -1.49 4.54 -7.96
N LYS A 130 -0.77 4.22 -6.87
CA LYS A 130 -1.09 4.74 -5.53
C LYS A 130 -0.27 6.01 -5.31
N PRO A 131 -0.90 7.20 -5.24
CA PRO A 131 -0.18 8.46 -5.18
C PRO A 131 0.73 8.53 -3.95
N HIS A 132 1.80 9.31 -4.09
CA HIS A 132 2.58 9.77 -2.95
C HIS A 132 1.74 10.76 -2.12
N ARG A 133 1.92 10.81 -0.80
CA ARG A 133 1.16 11.72 0.09
C ARG A 133 1.25 13.19 -0.32
N LEU A 134 2.45 13.64 -0.71
CA LEU A 134 2.70 14.99 -1.22
C LEU A 134 2.30 15.11 -2.70
N ALA A 135 1.38 16.04 -3.01
CA ALA A 135 0.86 16.26 -4.36
C ALA A 135 1.93 16.63 -5.41
N ARG A 136 3.05 17.24 -5.01
CA ARG A 136 4.16 17.56 -5.92
C ARG A 136 4.83 16.33 -6.57
N ASN A 137 4.56 15.14 -6.03
CA ASN A 137 5.11 13.86 -6.46
C ASN A 137 4.03 12.99 -7.14
N ASP A 138 2.93 13.58 -7.63
CA ASP A 138 1.81 12.86 -8.24
C ASP A 138 2.12 12.23 -9.61
N ASN A 139 3.29 12.54 -10.17
CA ASN A 139 3.83 11.93 -11.38
C ASN A 139 4.56 10.59 -11.14
N LEU A 140 4.77 10.20 -9.89
CA LEU A 140 5.53 9.02 -9.51
C LEU A 140 4.64 7.79 -9.29
N TRP A 141 5.01 6.68 -9.92
CA TRP A 141 4.42 5.37 -9.68
C TRP A 141 5.01 4.76 -8.42
N ARG A 142 4.21 4.05 -7.63
CA ARG A 142 4.69 3.38 -6.40
C ARG A 142 5.08 1.95 -6.68
N LEU A 143 6.22 1.51 -6.13
CA LEU A 143 6.64 0.10 -6.16
C LEU A 143 5.66 -0.77 -5.35
N SER A 144 5.18 -1.86 -5.94
CA SER A 144 4.27 -2.78 -5.28
C SER A 144 5.03 -3.78 -4.39
N LEU A 145 4.97 -3.58 -3.07
CA LEU A 145 5.64 -4.46 -2.09
C LEU A 145 4.67 -5.41 -1.37
N ARG A 146 3.43 -4.96 -1.12
CA ARG A 146 2.44 -5.66 -0.27
C ARG A 146 2.19 -7.13 -0.65
N PRO A 147 2.04 -7.51 -1.94
CA PRO A 147 1.87 -8.92 -2.30
C PRO A 147 3.06 -9.79 -1.90
N ALA A 148 4.29 -9.32 -2.14
CA ALA A 148 5.52 -10.02 -1.81
C ALA A 148 5.74 -10.09 -0.28
N GLU A 149 5.45 -9.01 0.46
CA GLU A 149 5.50 -8.97 1.92
C GLU A 149 4.58 -10.03 2.54
N THR A 150 3.33 -10.06 2.05
CA THR A 150 2.31 -11.01 2.51
C THR A 150 2.70 -12.45 2.17
N ALA A 151 3.20 -12.69 0.96
CA ALA A 151 3.67 -14.01 0.54
C ALA A 151 4.84 -14.50 1.41
N ARG A 152 5.81 -13.61 1.69
CA ARG A 152 6.96 -13.92 2.55
C ARG A 152 6.52 -14.28 3.97
N LEU A 153 5.63 -13.49 4.57
CA LEU A 153 5.13 -13.74 5.92
C LEU A 153 4.38 -15.08 6.01
N ARG A 154 3.50 -15.35 5.03
CA ARG A 154 2.76 -16.62 4.97
C ARG A 154 3.69 -17.82 4.78
N ALA A 155 4.72 -17.69 3.94
CA ALA A 155 5.68 -18.76 3.72
C ALA A 155 6.48 -19.09 4.98
N LEU A 156 6.81 -18.09 5.81
CA LEU A 156 7.46 -18.31 7.09
C LEU A 156 6.54 -19.10 8.05
N ASP A 157 5.30 -18.65 8.24
CA ASP A 157 4.35 -19.36 9.11
C ASP A 157 3.98 -20.75 8.59
N GLN A 158 3.91 -20.96 7.28
CA GLN A 158 3.67 -22.29 6.72
C GLN A 158 4.81 -23.27 7.01
N ARG A 159 6.04 -22.77 7.18
CA ARG A 159 7.22 -23.60 7.39
C ARG A 159 7.28 -24.17 8.82
N ASP A 160 6.85 -23.39 9.81
CA ASP A 160 6.99 -23.72 11.23
C ASP A 160 5.66 -23.68 12.02
N SER A 161 4.53 -23.47 11.33
CA SER A 161 3.22 -23.22 11.95
C SER A 161 3.25 -22.05 12.95
N GLY A 162 4.07 -21.05 12.65
CA GLY A 162 4.32 -19.92 13.52
C GLY A 162 3.14 -18.96 13.68
N CYS A 163 3.26 -18.07 14.66
CA CYS A 163 2.25 -17.10 15.04
C CYS A 163 2.44 -15.70 14.41
N ARG A 164 3.29 -15.53 13.38
CA ARG A 164 3.62 -14.21 12.82
C ARG A 164 2.41 -13.48 12.26
N CYS A 165 1.59 -14.18 11.47
CA CYS A 165 0.35 -13.64 10.92
C CYS A 165 -0.68 -13.34 12.01
N LEU A 166 -0.71 -14.12 13.10
CA LEU A 166 -1.59 -13.87 14.25
C LEU A 166 -1.14 -12.60 14.99
N CYS A 167 0.16 -12.48 15.29
CA CYS A 167 0.76 -11.29 15.88
C CYS A 167 0.46 -10.04 15.03
N LEU A 168 0.66 -10.11 13.71
CA LEU A 168 0.33 -9.00 12.79
C LEU A 168 -1.16 -8.64 12.84
N LYS A 169 -2.07 -9.62 12.91
CA LYS A 169 -3.52 -9.36 12.99
C LYS A 169 -3.89 -8.62 14.28
N ILE A 170 -3.32 -9.03 15.42
CA ILE A 170 -3.50 -8.35 16.70
C ILE A 170 -2.97 -6.93 16.60
N PHE A 171 -1.74 -6.76 16.09
CA PHE A 171 -1.11 -5.45 15.98
C PHE A 171 -1.90 -4.48 15.09
N LYS A 172 -2.43 -4.97 13.97
CA LYS A 172 -3.33 -4.19 13.10
C LYS A 172 -4.64 -3.83 13.80
N ALA A 173 -5.21 -4.73 14.59
CA ALA A 173 -6.44 -4.46 15.34
C ALA A 173 -6.23 -3.38 16.40
N VAL A 174 -5.11 -3.44 17.12
CA VAL A 174 -4.67 -2.41 18.07
C VAL A 174 -4.55 -1.06 17.37
N CYS A 175 -3.81 -0.98 16.26
CA CYS A 175 -3.63 0.30 15.56
C CYS A 175 -4.93 0.85 14.97
N LYS A 176 -5.84 -0.02 14.50
CA LYS A 176 -7.14 0.39 13.97
C LYS A 176 -8.09 0.91 15.06
N SER A 177 -7.98 0.40 16.28
CA SER A 177 -8.88 0.76 17.39
C SER A 177 -8.40 2.01 18.15
N ASN A 178 -7.14 2.40 17.97
CA ASN A 178 -6.52 3.55 18.62
C ASN A 178 -6.32 4.69 17.60
N PRO A 179 -7.08 5.80 17.68
CA PRO A 179 -6.97 6.91 16.73
C PRO A 179 -5.56 7.48 16.57
N ALA A 180 -4.79 7.58 17.67
CA ALA A 180 -3.40 8.04 17.64
C ALA A 180 -2.46 7.12 16.86
N LEU A 181 -2.82 5.84 16.66
CA LEU A 181 -2.06 4.86 15.89
C LEU A 181 -2.59 4.66 14.46
N ALA A 182 -3.62 5.41 14.04
CA ALA A 182 -4.28 5.21 12.76
C ALA A 182 -3.38 5.47 11.55
N HIS A 183 -2.29 6.23 11.72
CA HIS A 183 -1.31 6.50 10.68
C HIS A 183 -0.42 5.30 10.35
N LEU A 184 -0.37 4.27 11.21
CA LEU A 184 0.39 3.05 10.95
C LEU A 184 -0.33 2.16 9.93
N THR A 185 0.38 1.86 8.85
CA THR A 185 -0.13 1.03 7.76
C THR A 185 0.14 -0.44 8.00
N ALA A 186 -0.70 -1.31 7.42
CA ALA A 186 -0.48 -2.75 7.47
C ALA A 186 0.89 -3.18 6.88
N SER A 187 1.42 -2.45 5.89
CA SER A 187 2.74 -2.74 5.30
C SER A 187 3.87 -2.44 6.28
N GLN A 188 3.82 -1.30 6.98
CA GLN A 188 4.79 -0.97 8.04
C GLN A 188 4.79 -2.04 9.14
N LEU A 189 3.61 -2.39 9.67
CA LEU A 189 3.50 -3.44 10.70
C LEU A 189 3.99 -4.80 10.20
N THR A 190 3.73 -5.15 8.93
CA THR A 190 4.25 -6.39 8.33
C THR A 190 5.77 -6.39 8.31
N ASN A 191 6.41 -5.28 7.96
CA ASN A 191 7.87 -5.20 7.90
C ASN A 191 8.52 -5.26 9.28
N VAL A 192 7.89 -4.70 10.32
CA VAL A 192 8.36 -4.90 11.71
C VAL A 192 8.41 -6.38 12.06
N ILE A 193 7.36 -7.13 11.75
CA ILE A 193 7.31 -8.58 11.98
C ILE A 193 8.34 -9.33 11.12
N LEU A 194 8.54 -8.92 9.86
CA LEU A 194 9.53 -9.54 8.97
C LEU A 194 10.97 -9.32 9.44
N HIS A 195 11.29 -8.16 10.02
CA HIS A 195 12.60 -7.91 10.64
C HIS A 195 12.76 -8.72 11.91
N LEU A 196 11.75 -8.72 12.80
CA LEU A 196 11.79 -9.54 14.01
C LEU A 196 11.96 -11.04 13.69
N ALA A 197 11.36 -11.52 12.61
CA ALA A 197 11.49 -12.91 12.18
C ALA A 197 12.90 -13.28 11.66
N GLN A 198 13.77 -12.30 11.39
CA GLN A 198 15.19 -12.55 11.08
C GLN A 198 16.02 -12.70 12.36
N GLU A 199 15.63 -12.01 13.43
CA GLU A 199 16.30 -12.03 14.72
C GLU A 199 15.84 -13.22 15.58
N GLU A 200 14.55 -13.55 15.52
CA GLU A 200 13.90 -14.52 16.37
C GLU A 200 13.47 -15.76 15.57
N PRO A 201 14.04 -16.95 15.86
CA PRO A 201 13.69 -18.18 15.14
C PRO A 201 12.39 -18.82 15.67
N ASP A 202 12.13 -18.71 16.98
CA ASP A 202 10.95 -19.32 17.58
C ASP A 202 9.71 -18.42 17.39
N TRP A 203 8.67 -18.97 16.76
CA TRP A 203 7.37 -18.32 16.58
C TRP A 203 6.24 -19.26 16.96
N SER A 204 6.49 -20.20 17.88
CA SER A 204 5.45 -21.04 18.46
C SER A 204 4.29 -20.20 19.03
N GLN A 205 3.13 -20.81 19.23
CA GLN A 205 1.95 -20.08 19.72
C GLN A 205 2.16 -19.57 21.15
N ASP A 206 2.99 -20.26 21.94
CA ASP A 206 3.22 -19.97 23.35
C ASP A 206 4.01 -18.66 23.57
N VAL A 207 4.83 -18.27 22.59
CA VAL A 207 5.64 -17.04 22.63
C VAL A 207 4.96 -15.83 21.99
N LEU A 208 3.66 -15.93 21.63
CA LEU A 208 2.93 -14.85 20.95
C LEU A 208 2.99 -13.53 21.74
N ALA A 209 2.83 -13.59 23.05
CA ALA A 209 2.88 -12.40 23.92
C ALA A 209 4.26 -11.72 23.86
N ASP A 210 5.34 -12.53 23.97
CA ASP A 210 6.71 -12.03 23.89
C ASP A 210 6.99 -11.40 22.52
N ARG A 211 6.56 -12.06 21.43
CA ARG A 211 6.71 -11.55 20.06
C ARG A 211 5.94 -10.26 19.83
N PHE A 212 4.75 -10.12 20.42
CA PHE A 212 3.98 -8.88 20.36
C PHE A 212 4.71 -7.73 21.08
N LEU A 213 5.22 -7.96 22.30
CA LEU A 213 5.99 -6.95 23.04
C LEU A 213 7.31 -6.60 22.33
N GLN A 214 7.99 -7.57 21.73
CA GLN A 214 9.18 -7.32 20.92
C GLN A 214 8.84 -6.51 19.66
N ALA A 215 7.73 -6.79 18.99
CA ALA A 215 7.27 -6.02 17.84
C ALA A 215 6.94 -4.56 18.22
N LEU A 216 6.31 -4.32 19.37
CA LEU A 216 6.08 -2.97 19.89
C LEU A 216 7.40 -2.23 20.16
N LYS A 217 8.34 -2.86 20.87
CA LYS A 217 9.67 -2.28 21.13
C LYS A 217 10.45 -2.02 19.85
N GLY A 218 10.38 -2.93 18.88
CA GLY A 218 10.99 -2.77 17.56
C GLY A 218 10.40 -1.58 16.82
N LEU A 219 9.07 -1.45 16.79
CA LEU A 219 8.39 -0.32 16.17
C LEU A 219 8.81 1.02 16.78
N ILE A 220 8.89 1.10 18.11
CA ILE A 220 9.37 2.31 18.80
C ILE A 220 10.79 2.66 18.37
N ARG A 221 11.71 1.70 18.33
CA ARG A 221 13.09 1.94 17.84
C ARG A 221 13.13 2.47 16.41
N TYR A 222 12.29 1.95 15.52
CA TYR A 222 12.21 2.45 14.15
C TYR A 222 11.63 3.87 14.08
N LEU A 223 10.66 4.20 14.92
CA LEU A 223 10.09 5.55 15.02
C LEU A 223 11.12 6.54 15.57
N GLU A 224 11.84 6.19 16.63
CA GLU A 224 12.95 6.98 17.18
C GLU A 224 14.04 7.25 16.14
N ALA A 225 14.33 6.27 15.27
CA ALA A 225 15.26 6.43 14.17
C ALA A 225 14.68 7.21 12.97
N GLY A 226 13.36 7.42 12.91
CA GLY A 226 12.65 7.98 11.76
C GLY A 226 12.69 7.11 10.50
N VAL A 227 13.14 5.86 10.62
CA VAL A 227 13.42 4.97 9.49
C VAL A 227 12.96 3.55 9.78
N LEU A 228 12.00 3.08 8.98
CA LEU A 228 11.64 1.66 8.89
C LEU A 228 12.00 1.15 7.49
N PRO A 229 13.15 0.48 7.29
CA PRO A 229 13.50 -0.06 5.98
C PRO A 229 12.54 -1.18 5.59
N SER A 230 12.17 -1.29 4.31
CA SER A 230 11.47 -2.48 3.82
C SER A 230 12.38 -3.70 3.91
N ALA A 231 11.86 -4.81 4.46
CA ALA A 231 12.55 -6.09 4.53
C ALA A 231 12.83 -6.70 3.15
N LEU A 232 12.12 -6.27 2.10
CA LEU A 232 12.30 -6.74 0.72
C LEU A 232 13.16 -5.79 -0.13
N ASN A 233 13.17 -4.50 0.20
CA ASN A 233 14.02 -3.51 -0.45
C ASN A 233 14.53 -2.49 0.59
N PRO A 234 15.72 -2.72 1.19
CA PRO A 234 16.24 -1.89 2.27
C PRO A 234 16.46 -0.41 1.92
N LYS A 235 16.49 -0.05 0.63
CA LYS A 235 16.57 1.36 0.19
C LYS A 235 15.27 2.14 0.48
N VAL A 236 14.15 1.45 0.64
CA VAL A 236 12.83 2.06 0.82
C VAL A 236 12.57 2.27 2.32
N ASN A 237 12.49 3.52 2.75
CA ASN A 237 11.99 3.87 4.08
C ASN A 237 10.45 3.94 4.07
N LEU A 238 9.80 3.03 4.79
CA LEU A 238 8.35 2.96 4.90
C LEU A 238 7.73 4.09 5.75
N PHE A 239 8.55 4.87 6.47
CA PHE A 239 8.14 6.07 7.19
C PHE A 239 8.34 7.37 6.39
N SER A 240 8.86 7.29 5.15
CA SER A 240 9.14 8.47 4.32
C SER A 240 7.94 9.39 4.03
N GLU A 241 6.71 8.89 4.18
CA GLU A 241 5.48 9.65 3.98
C GLU A 241 4.81 10.11 5.29
N LEU A 242 5.38 9.77 6.45
CA LEU A 242 4.95 10.30 7.75
C LEU A 242 5.59 11.66 7.98
N THR A 243 4.86 12.56 8.64
CA THR A 243 5.45 13.83 9.09
C THR A 243 6.23 13.62 10.39
N PRO A 244 7.18 14.49 10.74
CA PRO A 244 7.89 14.42 12.02
C PRO A 244 6.92 14.39 13.21
N GLU A 245 5.85 15.19 13.15
CA GLU A 245 4.85 15.27 14.22
C GLU A 245 4.08 13.96 14.38
N GLU A 246 3.73 13.30 13.28
CA GLU A 246 3.09 11.98 13.34
C GLU A 246 4.03 10.92 13.91
N VAL A 247 5.31 10.96 13.54
CA VAL A 247 6.32 10.04 14.09
C VAL A 247 6.46 10.22 15.60
N ASP A 248 6.50 11.47 16.07
CA ASP A 248 6.57 11.80 17.50
C ASP A 248 5.30 11.36 18.25
N GLU A 249 4.11 11.63 17.69
CA GLU A 249 2.83 11.23 18.28
C GLU A 249 2.70 9.70 18.38
N LEU A 250 3.08 8.98 17.31
CA LEU A 250 3.11 7.52 17.29
C LEU A 250 4.08 6.98 18.35
N GLY A 251 5.29 7.54 18.42
CA GLY A 251 6.31 7.16 19.39
C GLY A 251 5.84 7.36 20.83
N TYR A 252 5.31 8.55 21.14
CA TYR A 252 4.78 8.89 22.46
C TYR A 252 3.66 7.93 22.89
N THR A 253 2.68 7.72 22.01
CA THR A 253 1.53 6.83 22.28
C THR A 253 1.97 5.41 22.60
N LEU A 254 2.89 4.87 21.80
CA LEU A 254 3.42 3.51 22.01
C LEU A 254 4.28 3.43 23.27
N TYR A 255 5.08 4.46 23.58
CA TYR A 255 5.91 4.50 24.77
C TYR A 255 5.08 4.55 26.05
N SER A 256 4.04 5.38 26.09
CA SER A 256 3.09 5.43 27.22
C SER A 256 2.40 4.09 27.44
N SER A 257 2.15 3.36 26.36
CA SER A 257 1.50 2.04 26.41
C SER A 257 2.44 0.90 26.79
N LEU A 258 3.78 1.10 26.80
CA LEU A 258 4.72 0.04 27.20
C LEU A 258 4.65 -0.30 28.69
N SER A 259 4.24 0.65 29.53
CA SER A 259 4.09 0.42 30.97
C SER A 259 2.87 -0.45 31.29
N GLU A 260 1.82 -0.36 30.48
CA GLU A 260 0.55 -1.08 30.62
C GLU A 260 0.06 -1.51 29.21
N PRO A 261 0.69 -2.53 28.58
CA PRO A 261 0.37 -2.94 27.21
C PRO A 261 -1.06 -3.45 27.04
N GLU A 262 -1.72 -3.84 28.11
CA GLU A 262 -3.15 -4.18 28.17
C GLU A 262 -4.06 -3.00 27.81
N VAL A 263 -3.62 -1.75 27.96
CA VAL A 263 -4.39 -0.55 27.58
C VAL A 263 -4.59 -0.48 26.06
N LEU A 264 -3.74 -1.15 25.28
CA LEU A 264 -3.85 -1.23 23.83
C LEU A 264 -4.91 -2.23 23.34
N LEU A 265 -5.42 -3.10 24.21
CA LEU A 265 -6.28 -4.24 23.87
C LEU A 265 -7.78 -3.97 24.11
#